data_AF-A0A5B6VU86-F1
#
_entry.id   AF-A0A5B6VU86-F1
#
_cell.length_a   1.000
_cell.length_b   1.000
_cell.length_c   1.000
_cell.angle_alpha   90.00
_cell.angle_beta   90.00
_cell.angle_gamma   90.00
#
_symmetry.space_group_name_H-M   'P 1'
#
loop_
_entity.id
_entity.type
_entity.pdbx_description
1 polymer ?
#
loop_
_entity_poly.entity_id
_entity_poly.type
_entity_poly.pdbx_seq_one_letter_code
_entity_poly.pdbx_strand_id
1 'polypeptide(L)'
;MNTILETSYGRALIIQLQLDGFPEIITKEGSTIRYHLAPWNGVQFSGITYLKPNGIYTFRFVLNKREIYYRSKLLNSSIPSWIVFTDNELWHLVWIDRKQSWEDYAVVQMDDCDNYVLCGPYGICTFTYYPVCSCLKGFQPKSPNPWVRKLWSSGCVGNTPLICSNDGFLKYSRVKLPDSRRSWFSYSLNLEECKKYMCKNNCSCNAYDSEAR
;
A
#
# COMPACT_ATOMS: atom_id res chain seq x y z
N MET A 1 3.11 -13.86 -10.20
CA MET A 1 2.31 -14.90 -9.53
C MET A 1 1.00 -14.24 -9.15
N ASN A 2 -0.13 -14.70 -9.69
CA ASN A 2 -1.44 -14.10 -9.42
C ASN A 2 -2.26 -15.10 -8.60
N THR A 3 -2.95 -14.59 -7.58
CA THR A 3 -3.92 -15.37 -6.81
C THR A 3 -5.30 -14.85 -7.18
N ILE A 4 -6.16 -15.74 -7.66
CA ILE A 4 -7.55 -15.43 -8.00
C ILE A 4 -8.40 -15.90 -6.84
N LEU A 5 -9.26 -15.01 -6.34
CA LEU A 5 -10.28 -15.31 -5.34
C LEU A 5 -11.64 -15.04 -5.98
N GLU A 6 -12.50 -16.04 -6.01
CA GLU A 6 -13.88 -15.89 -6.46
C GLU A 6 -14.76 -15.48 -5.28
N THR A 7 -15.58 -14.45 -5.47
CA THR A 7 -16.56 -14.02 -4.47
C THR A 7 -17.89 -14.74 -4.66
N SER A 8 -18.69 -14.80 -3.59
CA SER A 8 -20.04 -15.39 -3.59
C SER A 8 -21.00 -14.78 -4.61
N TYR A 9 -20.71 -13.58 -5.13
CA TYR A 9 -21.52 -12.87 -6.12
C TYR A 9 -21.01 -13.02 -7.57
N GLY A 10 -20.09 -13.95 -7.83
CA GLY A 10 -19.54 -14.18 -9.16
C GLY A 10 -18.57 -13.09 -9.65
N ARG A 11 -18.05 -12.27 -8.72
CA ARG A 11 -16.98 -11.31 -9.03
C ARG A 11 -15.64 -11.93 -8.70
N ALA A 12 -14.67 -11.80 -9.59
CA ALA A 12 -13.32 -12.29 -9.34
C ALA A 12 -12.43 -11.15 -8.87
N LEU A 13 -11.80 -11.35 -7.71
CA LEU A 13 -10.69 -10.53 -7.29
C LEU A 13 -9.36 -11.17 -7.64
N ILE A 14 -8.46 -10.33 -8.12
CA ILE A 14 -7.11 -10.73 -8.47
C ILE A 14 -6.15 -10.02 -7.54
N ILE A 15 -5.51 -10.80 -6.67
CA ILE A 15 -4.34 -10.35 -5.92
C ILE A 15 -3.12 -10.59 -6.81
N GLN A 16 -2.42 -9.52 -7.14
CA GLN A 16 -1.33 -9.54 -8.09
C GLN A 16 -0.10 -8.84 -7.50
N LEU A 17 1.07 -9.43 -7.74
CA LEU A 17 2.35 -8.76 -7.60
C LEU A 17 2.61 -7.92 -8.87
N GLN A 18 2.46 -6.60 -8.76
CA GLN A 18 2.77 -5.62 -9.80
C GLN A 18 4.28 -5.35 -9.80
N LEU A 19 4.88 -5.28 -10.99
CA LEU A 19 6.33 -5.12 -11.17
C LEU A 19 6.69 -3.82 -11.91
N ASP A 20 5.73 -2.94 -12.15
CA ASP A 20 5.99 -1.61 -12.71
C ASP A 20 6.56 -0.73 -11.58
N GLY A 21 7.79 -0.25 -11.73
CA GLY A 21 8.49 0.43 -10.65
C GLY A 21 8.98 -0.55 -9.58
N PHE A 22 8.83 -0.21 -8.30
CA PHE A 22 9.19 -1.14 -7.22
C PHE A 22 8.08 -2.19 -7.03
N PRO A 23 8.39 -3.48 -6.78
CA PRO A 23 7.36 -4.50 -6.65
C PRO A 23 6.35 -4.23 -5.51
N GLU A 24 5.07 -4.37 -5.84
CA GLU A 24 3.94 -4.08 -4.95
C GLU A 24 2.84 -5.11 -5.09
N ILE A 25 2.09 -5.37 -4.01
CA ILE A 25 0.86 -6.17 -4.10
C ILE A 25 -0.34 -5.23 -4.25
N ILE A 26 -1.16 -5.53 -5.24
CA ILE A 26 -2.44 -4.87 -5.49
C ILE A 26 -3.56 -5.89 -5.59
N THR A 27 -4.75 -5.45 -5.21
CA THR A 27 -5.97 -6.23 -5.36
C THR A 27 -6.88 -5.52 -6.35
N LYS A 28 -7.27 -6.23 -7.41
CA LYS A 28 -8.11 -5.72 -8.50
C LYS A 28 -9.46 -6.43 -8.54
N GLU A 29 -10.50 -5.66 -8.86
CA GLU A 29 -11.81 -6.16 -9.29
C GLU A 29 -12.01 -5.76 -10.75
N GLY A 30 -11.98 -6.75 -11.65
CA GLY A 30 -11.87 -6.48 -13.10
C GLY A 30 -10.63 -5.65 -13.42
N SER A 31 -10.82 -4.47 -14.03
CA SER A 31 -9.74 -3.52 -14.34
C SER A 31 -9.46 -2.49 -13.23
N THR A 32 -10.29 -2.45 -12.19
CA THR A 32 -10.22 -1.43 -11.13
C THR A 32 -9.35 -1.92 -9.98
N ILE A 33 -8.34 -1.14 -9.59
CA ILE A 33 -7.57 -1.39 -8.37
C ILE A 33 -8.43 -0.96 -7.18
N ARG A 34 -8.69 -1.91 -6.27
CA ARG A 34 -9.45 -1.68 -5.04
C ARG A 34 -8.54 -1.37 -3.86
N TYR A 35 -7.46 -2.14 -3.75
CA TYR A 35 -6.51 -2.04 -2.63
C TYR A 35 -5.08 -2.08 -3.13
N HIS A 36 -4.22 -1.40 -2.39
CA HIS A 36 -2.79 -1.32 -2.65
C HIS A 36 -2.06 -1.54 -1.33
N LEU A 37 -1.22 -2.56 -1.26
CA LEU A 37 -0.49 -2.90 -0.03
C LEU A 37 0.81 -2.10 0.09
N ALA A 38 1.10 -1.24 -0.88
CA ALA A 38 2.33 -0.48 -1.00
C ALA A 38 3.60 -1.35 -1.08
N PRO A 39 4.79 -0.77 -1.36
CA PRO A 39 6.05 -1.49 -1.45
C PRO A 39 6.42 -2.26 -0.19
N TRP A 40 7.18 -3.35 -0.40
CA TRP A 40 7.85 -4.08 0.67
C TRP A 40 8.96 -3.22 1.29
N ASN A 41 8.96 -3.09 2.62
CA ASN A 41 9.90 -2.24 3.36
C ASN A 41 11.06 -3.00 4.04
N GLY A 42 11.24 -4.28 3.72
CA GLY A 42 12.30 -5.15 4.26
C GLY A 42 11.78 -6.08 5.34
N VAL A 43 10.67 -5.71 5.97
CA VAL A 43 10.03 -6.48 7.04
C VAL A 43 8.62 -6.92 6.64
N GLN A 44 7.86 -6.02 6.01
CA GLN A 44 6.47 -6.22 5.63
C GLN A 44 6.08 -5.28 4.48
N PHE A 45 4.88 -5.45 3.91
CA PHE A 45 4.32 -4.45 3.02
C PHE A 45 3.90 -3.21 3.82
N SER A 46 4.29 -2.02 3.38
CA SER A 46 4.08 -0.78 4.16
C SER A 46 2.61 -0.44 4.39
N GLY A 47 1.69 -0.96 3.57
CA GLY A 47 0.24 -0.86 3.77
C GLY A 47 -0.35 -1.88 4.74
N ILE A 48 0.42 -2.87 5.20
CA ILE A 48 -0.03 -3.86 6.17
C ILE A 48 0.95 -3.87 7.34
N THR A 49 0.80 -2.90 8.24
CA THR A 49 1.74 -2.76 9.36
C THR A 49 1.44 -3.65 10.56
N TYR A 50 0.21 -4.16 10.62
CA TYR A 50 -0.32 -4.90 11.77
C TYR A 50 -0.30 -6.42 11.57
N LEU A 51 -0.20 -6.93 10.33
CA LEU A 51 -0.01 -8.37 10.08
C LEU A 51 1.46 -8.73 10.20
N LYS A 52 1.81 -9.37 11.32
CA LYS A 52 3.15 -9.87 11.62
C LYS A 52 3.16 -11.39 11.57
N PRO A 53 4.32 -12.02 11.28
CA PRO A 53 4.49 -13.45 11.50
C PRO A 53 4.08 -13.82 12.92
N ASN A 54 3.36 -14.92 13.07
CA ASN A 54 2.79 -15.39 14.35
C ASN A 54 2.75 -16.92 14.37
N GLY A 55 2.13 -17.52 15.40
CA GLY A 55 2.07 -18.98 15.55
C GLY A 55 1.27 -19.73 14.47
N ILE A 56 0.46 -19.03 13.67
CA ILE A 56 -0.39 -19.62 12.62
C ILE A 56 0.32 -19.54 11.27
N TYR A 57 0.87 -18.38 10.91
CA TYR A 57 1.49 -18.16 9.61
C TYR A 57 2.77 -17.35 9.68
N THR A 58 3.61 -17.57 8.67
CA THR A 58 4.77 -16.75 8.37
C THR A 58 4.76 -16.36 6.90
N PHE A 59 5.48 -15.31 6.55
CA PHE A 59 5.59 -14.86 5.17
C PHE A 59 6.99 -14.36 4.87
N ARG A 60 7.35 -14.42 3.59
CA ARG A 60 8.58 -13.83 3.08
C ARG A 60 8.35 -13.18 1.73
N PHE A 61 9.12 -12.15 1.46
CA PHE A 61 9.25 -11.54 0.16
C PHE A 61 10.66 -11.79 -0.37
N VAL A 62 10.76 -12.19 -1.63
CA VAL A 62 12.02 -12.42 -2.31
C VAL A 62 12.05 -11.53 -3.54
N LEU A 63 13.12 -10.74 -3.67
CA LEU A 63 13.37 -9.85 -4.78
C LEU A 63 14.86 -9.94 -5.14
N ASN A 64 15.17 -10.68 -6.20
CA ASN A 64 16.53 -10.82 -6.70
C ASN A 64 16.53 -10.95 -8.23
N LYS A 65 17.71 -11.08 -8.84
CA LYS A 65 17.86 -11.16 -10.31
C LYS A 65 17.22 -12.40 -10.95
N ARG A 66 16.89 -13.43 -10.17
CA ARG A 66 16.33 -14.71 -10.64
C ARG A 66 14.83 -14.81 -10.41
N GLU A 67 14.36 -14.37 -9.24
CA GLU A 67 12.98 -14.57 -8.81
C GLU A 67 12.46 -13.38 -8.00
N ILE A 68 11.18 -13.07 -8.24
CA ILE A 68 10.42 -12.07 -7.51
C ILE A 68 9.10 -12.70 -7.09
N TYR A 69 8.90 -12.90 -5.79
CA TYR A 69 7.64 -13.41 -5.27
C TYR A 69 7.43 -13.05 -3.80
N TYR A 70 6.15 -13.04 -3.45
CA TYR A 70 5.70 -13.09 -2.07
C TYR A 70 5.19 -14.50 -1.78
N ARG A 71 5.54 -15.05 -0.61
CA ARG A 71 5.05 -16.35 -0.16
C ARG A 71 4.59 -16.26 1.29
N SER A 72 3.32 -16.59 1.50
CA SER A 72 2.77 -16.90 2.81
C SER A 72 2.79 -18.42 3.03
N LYS A 73 3.02 -18.85 4.27
CA LYS A 73 3.05 -20.26 4.68
C LYS A 73 2.41 -20.42 6.05
N LEU A 74 1.54 -21.41 6.20
CA LEU A 74 1.06 -21.88 7.49
C LEU A 74 2.18 -22.62 8.24
N LEU A 75 2.38 -22.29 9.51
CA LEU A 75 3.36 -22.96 10.36
C LEU A 75 2.83 -24.32 10.83
N ASN A 76 1.53 -24.41 11.09
CA ASN A 76 0.86 -25.65 11.48
C ASN A 76 -0.25 -25.97 10.47
N SER A 77 -0.02 -26.94 9.58
CA SER A 77 -1.01 -27.37 8.59
C SER A 77 -2.18 -28.14 9.17
N SER A 78 -2.13 -28.51 10.46
CA SER A 78 -3.24 -29.15 11.16
C SER A 78 -4.31 -28.17 11.62
N ILE A 79 -4.06 -26.86 11.56
CA ILE A 79 -5.08 -25.83 11.83
C ILE A 79 -5.74 -25.48 10.49
N PRO A 80 -7.01 -25.84 10.27
CA PRO A 80 -7.72 -25.40 9.08
C PRO A 80 -7.79 -23.87 9.05
N SER A 81 -7.39 -23.28 7.93
CA SER A 81 -7.36 -21.83 7.75
C SER A 81 -7.78 -21.46 6.33
N TRP A 82 -8.65 -20.47 6.16
CA TRP A 82 -9.11 -19.99 4.86
C TRP A 82 -8.76 -18.52 4.68
N ILE A 83 -8.37 -18.16 3.45
CA ILE A 83 -8.37 -16.78 3.01
C ILE A 83 -9.65 -16.58 2.21
N VAL A 84 -10.53 -15.72 2.69
CA VAL A 84 -11.81 -15.42 2.07
C VAL A 84 -11.87 -13.95 1.71
N PHE A 85 -12.54 -13.64 0.61
CA PHE A 85 -12.84 -12.26 0.26
C PHE A 85 -14.35 -12.03 0.43
N THR A 86 -14.73 -11.15 1.34
CA THR A 86 -16.12 -10.70 1.56
C THR A 86 -16.44 -9.56 0.59
N ASP A 87 -17.48 -8.75 0.81
CA ASP A 87 -17.86 -7.72 -0.17
C ASP A 87 -16.76 -6.70 -0.48
N ASN A 88 -15.88 -6.38 0.49
CA ASN A 88 -14.80 -5.41 0.34
C ASN A 88 -13.52 -5.74 1.13
N GLU A 89 -13.44 -6.90 1.77
CA GLU A 89 -12.35 -7.17 2.71
C GLU A 89 -11.81 -8.58 2.52
N LEU A 90 -10.48 -8.69 2.56
CA LEU A 90 -9.77 -9.95 2.55
C LEU A 90 -9.54 -10.39 3.99
N TRP A 91 -10.22 -11.45 4.38
CA TRP A 91 -10.17 -12.04 5.71
C TRP A 91 -9.37 -13.33 5.71
N HIS A 92 -8.62 -13.53 6.79
CA HIS A 92 -8.04 -14.80 7.16
C HIS A 92 -8.87 -15.38 8.30
N LEU A 93 -9.54 -16.49 8.03
CA LEU A 93 -10.32 -17.25 9.00
C LEU A 93 -9.52 -18.45 9.49
N VAL A 94 -9.63 -18.77 10.77
CA VAL A 94 -9.14 -20.04 11.33
C VAL A 94 -10.25 -20.81 12.04
N TRP A 95 -10.20 -22.13 11.90
CA TRP A 95 -11.10 -23.02 12.61
C TRP A 95 -10.67 -23.18 14.06
N ILE A 96 -11.60 -22.94 14.99
CA ILE A 96 -11.36 -23.12 16.43
C ILE A 96 -12.14 -24.33 16.94
N ASP A 97 -11.44 -25.43 17.20
CA ASP A 97 -12.04 -26.70 17.62
C ASP A 97 -12.94 -26.58 18.85
N ARG A 98 -12.57 -25.75 19.83
CA ARG A 98 -13.38 -25.56 21.04
C ARG A 98 -14.73 -24.90 20.76
N LYS A 99 -14.81 -24.05 19.74
CA LYS A 99 -16.03 -23.34 19.34
C LYS A 99 -16.79 -24.05 18.22
N GLN A 100 -16.14 -24.98 17.51
CA GLN A 100 -16.67 -25.63 16.31
C GLN A 100 -17.12 -24.59 15.26
N SER A 101 -16.34 -23.53 15.09
CA SER A 101 -16.63 -22.40 14.20
C SER A 101 -15.37 -21.85 13.54
N TRP A 102 -15.57 -21.20 12.38
CA TRP A 102 -14.58 -20.34 11.76
C TRP A 102 -14.58 -18.99 12.47
N GLU A 103 -13.40 -18.52 12.87
CA GLU A 103 -13.22 -17.25 13.57
C GLU A 103 -12.31 -16.32 12.77
N ASP A 104 -12.63 -15.04 12.83
CA ASP A 104 -11.86 -13.98 12.19
C ASP A 104 -10.50 -13.83 12.88
N TYR A 105 -9.42 -14.08 12.14
CA TYR A 105 -8.07 -13.98 12.67
C TYR A 105 -7.38 -12.69 12.27
N ALA A 106 -7.56 -12.30 11.02
CA ALA A 106 -6.95 -11.10 10.44
C ALA A 106 -7.77 -10.60 9.25
N VAL A 107 -7.72 -9.30 9.02
CA VAL A 107 -8.23 -8.63 7.82
C VAL A 107 -7.08 -7.86 7.17
N VAL A 108 -7.05 -7.70 5.84
CA VAL A 108 -6.00 -6.93 5.14
C VAL A 108 -6.38 -5.45 4.93
N GLN A 109 -7.67 -5.14 4.93
CA GLN A 109 -8.20 -3.78 4.85
C GLN A 109 -8.79 -3.45 6.21
N MET A 110 -8.06 -2.72 7.05
CA MET A 110 -8.48 -2.47 8.43
C MET A 110 -9.32 -1.21 8.57
N ASP A 111 -9.11 -0.23 7.69
CA ASP A 111 -9.81 1.04 7.75
C ASP A 111 -10.00 1.67 6.35
N ASP A 112 -10.76 2.78 6.30
CA ASP A 112 -11.09 3.46 5.05
C ASP A 112 -9.85 3.91 4.25
N CYS A 113 -8.70 4.16 4.89
CA CYS A 113 -7.47 4.57 4.23
C CYS A 113 -6.80 3.47 3.41
N ASP A 114 -7.23 2.21 3.56
CA ASP A 114 -6.77 1.12 2.71
C ASP A 114 -7.41 1.13 1.32
N ASN A 115 -8.51 1.87 1.14
CA ASN A 115 -9.11 2.10 -0.17
C ASN A 115 -8.15 2.85 -1.09
N TYR A 116 -7.94 2.29 -2.28
CA TYR A 116 -7.02 2.84 -3.25
C TYR A 116 -7.45 4.25 -3.71
N VAL A 117 -6.53 5.22 -3.56
CA VAL A 117 -6.68 6.62 -4.01
C VAL A 117 -7.85 7.38 -3.32
N LEU A 118 -8.19 7.03 -2.07
CA LEU A 118 -9.23 7.74 -1.31
C LEU A 118 -9.01 9.26 -1.26
N CYS A 119 -7.79 9.71 -0.94
CA CYS A 119 -7.48 11.14 -0.75
C CYS A 119 -6.94 11.86 -2.00
N GLY A 120 -6.87 11.18 -3.15
CA GLY A 120 -6.31 11.73 -4.38
C GLY A 120 -4.82 12.11 -4.31
N PRO A 121 -4.27 12.71 -5.39
CA PRO A 121 -2.86 13.14 -5.44
C PRO A 121 -2.49 14.14 -4.36
N TYR A 122 -1.32 13.99 -3.75
CA TYR A 122 -0.80 14.87 -2.68
C TYR A 122 -1.70 15.00 -1.43
N GLY A 123 -2.70 14.13 -1.31
CA GLY A 123 -3.49 13.93 -0.10
C GLY A 123 -2.92 12.79 0.75
N ILE A 124 -3.07 12.89 2.06
CA ILE A 124 -2.74 11.85 3.02
C ILE A 124 -3.99 11.44 3.80
N CYS A 125 -4.18 10.13 3.95
CA CYS A 125 -5.25 9.57 4.76
C CYS A 125 -4.75 9.26 6.17
N THR A 126 -5.55 9.57 7.17
CA THR A 126 -5.27 9.22 8.56
C THR A 126 -6.56 8.85 9.26
N PHE A 127 -6.74 7.55 9.53
CA PHE A 127 -7.98 6.99 10.07
C PHE A 127 -8.38 7.55 11.44
N THR A 128 -7.42 8.08 12.21
CA THR A 128 -7.67 8.67 13.55
C THR A 128 -8.16 10.13 13.49
N TYR A 129 -8.18 10.76 12.33
CA TYR A 129 -8.64 12.15 12.16
C TYR A 129 -9.94 12.23 11.37
N TYR A 130 -10.68 13.32 11.57
CA TYR A 130 -11.84 13.64 10.76
C TYR A 130 -11.81 15.12 10.34
N PRO A 131 -11.84 15.44 9.02
CA PRO A 131 -11.91 14.51 7.88
C PRO A 131 -10.66 13.61 7.78
N VAL A 132 -10.83 12.36 7.33
CA VAL A 132 -9.73 11.38 7.24
C VAL A 132 -8.69 11.78 6.21
N CYS A 133 -9.06 12.56 5.19
CA CYS A 133 -8.15 13.09 4.18
C CYS A 133 -7.75 14.53 4.48
N SER A 134 -6.44 14.77 4.41
CA SER A 134 -5.84 16.10 4.48
C SER A 134 -4.79 16.28 3.39
N CYS A 135 -4.47 17.52 3.03
CA CYS A 135 -3.37 17.80 2.10
C CYS A 135 -2.03 17.73 2.81
N LEU A 136 -1.00 17.26 2.09
CA LEU A 136 0.38 17.40 2.56
C LEU A 136 0.72 18.88 2.81
N LYS A 137 1.58 19.16 3.77
CA LYS A 137 2.04 20.53 4.08
C LYS A 137 2.62 21.18 2.82
N GLY A 138 2.16 22.40 2.51
CA GLY A 138 2.50 23.14 1.29
C GLY A 138 1.52 22.91 0.13
N PHE A 139 0.48 22.11 0.33
CA PHE A 139 -0.58 21.85 -0.63
C PHE A 139 -1.95 22.27 -0.08
N GLN A 140 -2.88 22.53 -0.99
CA GLN A 140 -4.26 22.87 -0.69
C GLN A 140 -5.23 22.05 -1.56
N PRO A 141 -6.50 21.88 -1.14
CA PRO A 141 -7.47 21.13 -1.94
C PRO A 141 -7.60 21.72 -3.35
N LYS A 142 -7.51 20.85 -4.37
CA LYS A 142 -7.71 21.28 -5.77
C LYS A 142 -9.11 21.87 -5.99
N SER A 143 -10.10 21.29 -5.31
CA SER A 143 -11.51 21.67 -5.39
C SER A 143 -12.09 21.79 -3.97
N PRO A 144 -12.07 23.00 -3.36
CA PRO A 144 -12.47 23.18 -1.96
C PRO A 144 -13.91 22.76 -1.65
N ASN A 145 -14.86 23.08 -2.54
CA ASN A 145 -16.29 22.78 -2.32
C ASN A 145 -16.58 21.26 -2.28
N PRO A 146 -16.10 20.45 -3.23
CA PRO A 146 -16.14 18.99 -3.10
C PRO A 146 -15.39 18.46 -1.87
N TRP A 147 -14.22 19.04 -1.55
CA TRP A 147 -13.36 18.58 -0.46
C TRP A 147 -14.06 18.61 0.91
N VAL A 148 -14.78 19.70 1.22
CA VAL A 148 -15.56 19.81 2.46
C VAL A 148 -16.75 18.85 2.53
N ARG A 149 -17.17 18.31 1.38
CA ARG A 149 -18.23 17.30 1.25
C ARG A 149 -17.69 15.87 1.16
N LYS A 150 -16.43 15.65 1.56
CA LYS A 150 -15.74 14.35 1.49
C LYS A 150 -15.45 13.81 0.09
N LEU A 151 -15.52 14.66 -0.94
CA LEU A 151 -15.14 14.29 -2.30
C LEU A 151 -13.66 14.63 -2.51
N TRP A 152 -12.79 13.74 -2.04
CA TRP A 152 -11.33 13.96 -1.99
C TRP A 152 -10.57 13.47 -3.23
N SER A 153 -11.24 12.79 -4.18
CA SER A 153 -10.60 12.16 -5.35
C SER A 153 -9.79 13.12 -6.23
N SER A 154 -10.12 14.42 -6.23
CA SER A 154 -9.39 15.46 -6.95
C SER A 154 -8.00 15.75 -6.35
N GLY A 155 -7.77 15.34 -5.10
CA GLY A 155 -6.52 15.57 -4.37
C GLY A 155 -6.23 17.04 -4.09
N CYS A 156 -4.95 17.31 -3.96
CA CYS A 156 -4.40 18.60 -3.59
C CYS A 156 -3.45 19.13 -4.67
N VAL A 157 -3.22 20.45 -4.66
CA VAL A 157 -2.30 21.15 -5.54
C VAL A 157 -1.33 21.98 -4.71
N GLY A 158 -0.09 22.10 -5.19
CA GLY A 158 0.94 22.86 -4.48
C GLY A 158 0.58 24.35 -4.43
N ASN A 159 0.87 24.99 -3.30
CA ASN A 159 0.63 26.42 -3.12
C ASN A 159 1.57 27.29 -3.96
N THR A 160 2.76 26.76 -4.26
CA THR A 160 3.81 27.42 -5.04
C THR A 160 4.30 26.50 -6.16
N PRO A 161 4.59 27.02 -7.36
CA PRO A 161 5.25 26.25 -8.41
C PRO A 161 6.63 25.75 -7.96
N LEU A 162 6.99 24.54 -8.38
CA LEU A 162 8.31 23.94 -8.18
C LEU A 162 9.31 24.59 -9.15
N ILE A 163 10.49 24.96 -8.64
CA ILE A 163 11.56 25.60 -9.43
C ILE A 163 12.77 24.69 -9.64
N CYS A 164 12.69 23.43 -9.19
CA CYS A 164 13.69 22.37 -9.28
C CYS A 164 15.02 22.66 -8.56
N SER A 165 15.75 23.71 -8.96
CA SER A 165 17.12 23.98 -8.50
C SER A 165 17.21 24.30 -7.00
N ASN A 166 16.16 24.90 -6.41
CA ASN A 166 16.11 25.29 -5.00
C ASN A 166 15.00 24.60 -4.22
N ASP A 167 14.36 23.58 -4.79
CA ASP A 167 13.28 22.89 -4.09
C ASP A 167 13.83 22.07 -2.92
N GLY A 168 13.11 22.15 -1.81
CA GLY A 168 13.38 21.41 -0.59
C GLY A 168 12.46 20.19 -0.47
N PHE A 169 12.81 19.28 0.44
CA PHE A 169 11.99 18.13 0.76
C PHE A 169 11.55 18.19 2.22
N LEU A 170 10.27 17.90 2.45
CA LEU A 170 9.73 17.72 3.79
C LEU A 170 9.71 16.23 4.13
N LYS A 171 10.30 15.87 5.27
CA LYS A 171 10.29 14.49 5.75
C LYS A 171 8.93 14.13 6.34
N TYR A 172 8.32 13.08 5.81
CA TYR A 172 7.20 12.38 6.43
C TYR A 172 7.69 11.09 7.08
N SER A 173 7.00 10.62 8.11
CA SER A 173 7.36 9.40 8.84
C SER A 173 6.11 8.63 9.21
N ARG A 174 6.22 7.30 9.27
CA ARG A 174 5.09 6.39 9.50
C ARG A 174 3.96 6.58 8.48
N VAL A 175 4.34 6.76 7.22
CA VAL A 175 3.41 6.85 6.10
C VAL A 175 3.48 5.58 5.27
N LYS A 176 2.34 5.14 4.76
CA LYS A 176 2.27 4.16 3.69
C LYS A 176 2.87 4.81 2.44
N LEU A 177 3.79 4.12 1.78
CA LEU A 177 4.45 4.66 0.59
C LEU A 177 3.44 4.79 -0.56
N PRO A 178 3.59 5.83 -1.41
CA PRO A 178 2.70 6.01 -2.56
C PRO A 178 2.91 4.90 -3.59
N ASP A 179 1.96 4.81 -4.52
CA ASP A 179 2.04 3.96 -5.71
C ASP A 179 3.36 4.17 -6.46
N SER A 180 4.12 3.10 -6.62
CA SER A 180 5.48 3.15 -7.17
C SER A 180 5.56 2.89 -8.67
N ARG A 181 4.44 2.79 -9.41
CA ARG A 181 4.44 2.55 -10.87
C ARG A 181 5.20 3.59 -11.69
N ARG A 182 5.39 4.79 -11.13
CA ARG A 182 6.18 5.89 -11.72
C ARG A 182 7.43 6.23 -10.90
N SER A 183 7.96 5.25 -10.17
CA SER A 183 9.18 5.39 -9.38
C SER A 183 10.38 4.74 -10.06
N TRP A 184 11.57 5.13 -9.59
CA TRP A 184 12.84 4.49 -9.91
C TRP A 184 13.47 4.04 -8.59
N PHE A 185 14.17 2.91 -8.63
CA PHE A 185 14.74 2.29 -7.44
C PHE A 185 16.18 1.84 -7.71
N SER A 186 17.04 1.87 -6.69
CA SER A 186 18.46 1.51 -6.81
C SER A 186 19.04 0.98 -5.51
N TYR A 187 19.46 -0.29 -5.52
CA TYR A 187 20.11 -0.96 -4.38
C TYR A 187 21.52 -0.44 -4.07
N SER A 188 22.17 0.26 -5.01
CA SER A 188 23.55 0.73 -4.83
C SER A 188 23.64 2.05 -4.09
N LEU A 189 22.58 2.85 -4.09
CA LEU A 189 22.57 4.19 -3.51
C LEU A 189 22.06 4.15 -2.08
N ASN A 190 22.66 4.95 -1.21
CA ASN A 190 22.05 5.28 0.07
C ASN A 190 21.02 6.42 -0.07
N LEU A 191 20.30 6.73 1.01
CA LEU A 191 19.22 7.72 0.99
C LEU A 191 19.69 9.13 0.55
N GLU A 192 20.87 9.57 1.02
CA GLU A 192 21.41 10.89 0.66
C GLU A 192 21.90 10.93 -0.79
N GLU A 193 22.44 9.82 -1.28
CA GLU A 193 22.82 9.67 -2.69
C GLU A 193 21.59 9.64 -3.61
N CYS A 194 20.52 8.93 -3.21
CA CYS A 194 19.25 8.92 -3.94
C CYS A 194 18.67 10.33 -4.04
N LYS A 195 18.60 11.04 -2.90
CA LYS A 195 18.20 12.45 -2.85
C LYS A 195 19.02 13.31 -3.79
N LYS A 196 20.35 13.21 -3.73
CA LYS A 196 21.27 14.09 -4.48
C LYS A 196 21.29 13.77 -5.98
N TYR A 197 21.43 12.50 -6.34
CA TYR A 197 21.72 12.08 -7.72
C TYR A 197 20.48 11.67 -8.50
N MET A 198 19.48 11.07 -7.85
CA MET A 198 18.26 10.62 -8.54
C MET A 198 17.14 11.65 -8.46
N CYS A 199 16.97 12.31 -7.31
CA CYS A 199 15.82 13.21 -7.11
C CYS A 199 16.14 14.67 -7.42
N LYS A 200 17.17 15.26 -6.80
CA LYS A 200 17.51 16.68 -7.03
C LYS A 200 17.93 17.01 -8.46
N ASN A 201 18.56 16.06 -9.16
CA ASN A 201 18.96 16.25 -10.56
C ASN A 201 17.85 15.92 -11.56
N ASN A 202 16.67 15.54 -11.09
CA ASN A 202 15.52 15.19 -11.92
C ASN A 202 14.32 16.06 -11.51
N CYS A 203 14.03 17.09 -12.30
CA CYS A 203 12.92 18.01 -12.01
C CYS A 203 11.52 17.36 -12.06
N SER A 204 11.41 16.09 -12.48
CA SER A 204 10.17 15.31 -12.39
C SER A 204 10.05 14.52 -11.08
N CYS A 205 11.12 14.48 -10.26
CA CYS A 205 11.11 13.79 -8.97
C CYS A 205 10.37 14.61 -7.91
N ASN A 206 9.34 14.01 -7.31
CA ASN A 206 8.51 14.67 -6.30
C ASN A 206 8.77 14.15 -4.87
N ALA A 207 9.39 12.97 -4.74
CA ALA A 207 9.67 12.33 -3.45
C ALA A 207 10.77 11.29 -3.61
N TYR A 208 11.45 10.98 -2.49
CA TYR A 208 12.41 9.89 -2.39
C TYR A 208 12.28 9.22 -1.01
N ASP A 209 12.68 7.97 -0.90
CA ASP A 209 12.67 7.19 0.34
C ASP A 209 13.81 6.16 0.34
N SER A 210 14.05 5.53 1.49
CA SER A 210 14.96 4.39 1.60
C SER A 210 14.23 3.11 1.23
N GLU A 211 14.82 2.34 0.33
CA GLU A 211 14.35 0.99 0.05
C GLU A 211 14.69 0.01 1.19
N ALA A 212 13.86 -1.01 1.28
CA ALA A 212 14.17 -2.26 1.95
C ALA A 212 15.49 -2.86 1.42
N ARG A 213 16.46 -3.11 2.29
CA ARG A 213 17.59 -4.01 1.97
C ARG A 213 17.30 -5.42 2.45
#